data_AF-A0A9E5NPS9-F1
#
_entry.id   AF-A0A9E5NPS9-F1
#
_cell.length_a   1.000
_cell.length_b   1.000
_cell.length_c   1.000
_cell.angle_alpha   90.00
_cell.angle_beta   90.00
_cell.angle_gamma   90.00
#
_symmetry.space_group_name_H-M   'P 1'
#
loop_
_entity.id
_entity.type
_entity.pdbx_description
1 polymer ?
#
loop_
_entity_poly.entity_id
_entity_poly.type
_entity_poly.pdbx_seq_one_letter_code
_entity_poly.pdbx_strand_id
1 'polypeptide(L)'
;MKFSVRELVYIAIFGAIWGAFEMTLGSYLHVIFPPLADTFLVGLIMASLGVVVALIGRLFVPKSGSVLMMGIVAAILKMISIGGVKLGPLVAILAESLLLELGLLLSREPTRGAFILAGGLAATWNFFHKFIMMWLLFGEGAYEVYVRMVQQGASLLRIDVSFALVIIVILLLLRIAAGALAGFVAWDLGRLVRDRLAR
;
A
#
# COMPACT_ATOMS: atom_id res chain seq x y z
N MET A 1 -13.32 -17.09 -13.59
CA MET A 1 -12.02 -17.79 -13.74
C MET A 1 -11.90 -18.80 -12.60
N LYS A 2 -11.45 -20.04 -12.84
CA LYS A 2 -11.25 -21.02 -11.77
C LYS A 2 -9.79 -20.98 -11.29
N PHE A 3 -9.59 -20.74 -10.00
CA PHE A 3 -8.29 -20.92 -9.35
C PHE A 3 -8.11 -22.41 -9.01
N SER A 4 -6.90 -22.92 -9.21
CA SER A 4 -6.49 -24.23 -8.71
C SER A 4 -6.21 -24.16 -7.20
N VAL A 5 -6.22 -25.31 -6.54
CA VAL A 5 -5.89 -25.40 -5.10
C VAL A 5 -4.50 -24.80 -4.82
N ARG A 6 -3.52 -25.07 -5.68
CA ARG A 6 -2.16 -24.50 -5.57
C ARG A 6 -2.17 -22.97 -5.60
N GLU A 7 -2.94 -22.38 -6.51
CA GLU A 7 -3.04 -20.91 -6.62
C GLU A 7 -3.75 -20.31 -5.41
N LEU A 8 -4.80 -20.96 -4.89
CA LEU A 8 -5.46 -20.54 -3.66
C LEU A 8 -4.51 -20.57 -2.46
N VAL A 9 -3.64 -21.59 -2.37
CA VAL A 9 -2.60 -21.68 -1.35
C VAL A 9 -1.62 -20.52 -1.47
N TYR A 10 -1.14 -20.19 -2.67
CA TYR A 10 -0.26 -19.02 -2.85
C TYR A 10 -0.97 -17.71 -2.49
N ILE A 11 -2.23 -17.52 -2.89
CA ILE A 11 -3.03 -16.35 -2.49
C ILE A 11 -3.10 -16.23 -0.96
N ALA A 12 -3.38 -17.34 -0.26
CA ALA A 12 -3.46 -17.36 1.19
C ALA A 12 -2.10 -17.05 1.83
N ILE A 13 -1.00 -17.61 1.33
CA ILE A 13 0.35 -17.38 1.85
C ILE A 13 0.75 -15.91 1.69
N PHE A 14 0.64 -15.35 0.48
CA PHE A 14 1.03 -13.95 0.23
C PHE A 14 0.11 -12.96 0.96
N GLY A 15 -1.19 -13.24 1.01
CA GLY A 15 -2.13 -12.46 1.82
C GLY A 15 -1.81 -12.53 3.32
N ALA A 16 -1.39 -13.69 3.81
CA ALA A 16 -0.97 -13.87 5.20
C ALA A 16 0.33 -13.13 5.53
N ILE A 17 1.32 -13.14 4.64
CA ILE A 17 2.56 -12.38 4.80
C ILE A 17 2.26 -10.88 4.86
N TRP A 18 1.42 -10.38 3.96
CA TRP A 18 1.01 -8.98 3.97
C TRP A 18 0.26 -8.63 5.26
N GLY A 19 -0.74 -9.43 5.64
CA GLY A 19 -1.46 -9.26 6.91
C GLY A 19 -0.54 -9.28 8.14
N ALA A 20 0.45 -10.17 8.16
CA ALA A 20 1.42 -10.26 9.23
C ALA A 20 2.28 -9.00 9.35
N PHE A 21 2.79 -8.46 8.23
CA PHE A 21 3.49 -7.16 8.24
C PHE A 21 2.60 -6.05 8.78
N GLU A 22 1.35 -6.01 8.33
CA GLU A 22 0.35 -5.04 8.80
C GLU A 22 0.10 -5.12 10.32
N MET A 23 0.04 -6.32 10.88
CA MET A 23 -0.22 -6.51 12.31
C MET A 23 1.01 -6.25 13.17
N THR A 24 2.19 -6.71 12.72
CA THR A 24 3.43 -6.65 13.51
C THR A 24 4.15 -5.33 13.30
N LEU A 25 4.70 -5.11 12.11
CA LEU A 25 5.49 -3.93 11.77
C LEU A 25 4.67 -2.66 11.91
N GLY A 26 3.39 -2.69 11.52
CA GLY A 26 2.49 -1.57 11.74
C GLY A 26 2.41 -1.16 13.22
N SER A 27 2.30 -2.13 14.12
CA SER A 27 2.27 -1.87 15.57
C SER A 27 3.60 -1.31 16.10
N TYR A 28 4.73 -1.87 15.67
CA TYR A 28 6.06 -1.37 16.07
C TYR A 28 6.34 0.04 15.55
N LEU A 29 6.02 0.33 14.28
CA LEU A 29 6.25 1.65 13.68
C LEU A 29 5.46 2.75 14.41
N HIS A 30 4.23 2.45 14.83
CA HIS A 30 3.44 3.39 15.63
C HIS A 30 4.01 3.62 17.04
N VAL A 31 4.77 2.67 17.59
CA VAL A 31 5.42 2.80 18.91
C VAL A 31 6.78 3.49 18.82
N ILE A 32 7.55 3.26 17.74
CA ILE A 32 8.90 3.83 17.55
C ILE A 32 8.83 5.29 17.08
N PHE A 33 7.79 5.66 16.33
CA PHE A 33 7.57 7.02 15.85
C PHE A 33 6.31 7.68 16.48
N PRO A 34 6.21 7.84 17.82
CA PRO A 34 5.04 8.46 18.45
C PRO A 34 4.89 9.97 18.16
N PRO A 35 5.94 10.82 18.17
CA PRO A 35 5.84 12.25 17.83
C PRO A 35 5.85 12.52 16.31
N LEU A 36 6.37 11.57 15.52
CA LEU A 36 6.28 11.52 14.05
C LEU A 36 5.06 10.70 13.61
N ALA A 37 3.94 10.85 14.32
CA ALA A 37 2.61 10.43 13.89
C ALA A 37 2.11 11.20 12.64
N ASP A 38 3.03 11.80 11.89
CA ASP A 38 2.85 12.14 10.49
C ASP A 38 2.71 10.83 9.73
N THR A 39 1.44 10.47 9.51
CA THR A 39 0.87 9.37 8.71
C THR A 39 1.61 9.08 7.40
N PHE A 40 2.45 10.00 6.94
CA PHE A 40 3.21 9.93 5.72
C PHE A 40 4.28 8.82 5.73
N LEU A 41 5.26 8.83 6.64
CA LEU A 41 6.39 7.88 6.57
C LEU A 41 5.96 6.45 6.86
N VAL A 42 5.16 6.26 7.92
CA VAL A 42 4.62 4.94 8.27
C VAL A 42 3.74 4.42 7.14
N GLY A 43 2.82 5.25 6.62
CA GLY A 43 1.98 4.88 5.47
C GLY A 43 2.81 4.54 4.22
N LEU A 44 3.87 5.30 3.94
CA LEU A 44 4.77 5.06 2.81
C LEU A 44 5.45 3.69 2.91
N ILE A 45 6.01 3.37 4.09
CA ILE A 45 6.70 2.10 4.33
C ILE A 45 5.73 0.93 4.24
N MET A 46 4.59 1.02 4.93
CA MET A 46 3.60 -0.06 4.99
C MET A 46 2.99 -0.32 3.60
N ALA A 47 2.61 0.73 2.88
CA ALA A 47 2.10 0.62 1.53
C ALA A 47 3.14 0.02 0.58
N SER A 48 4.40 0.48 0.65
CA SER A 48 5.47 -0.05 -0.20
C SER A 48 5.70 -1.55 0.04
N LEU A 49 5.67 -2.00 1.30
CA LEU A 49 5.78 -3.41 1.64
C LEU A 49 4.57 -4.21 1.17
N GLY A 50 3.35 -3.69 1.34
CA GLY A 50 2.13 -4.30 0.83
C GLY A 50 2.17 -4.49 -0.68
N VAL A 51 2.59 -3.46 -1.42
CA VAL A 51 2.82 -3.49 -2.87
C VAL A 51 3.83 -4.57 -3.24
N VAL A 52 4.98 -4.63 -2.55
CA VAL A 52 6.01 -5.64 -2.84
C VAL A 52 5.47 -7.06 -2.67
N VAL A 53 4.84 -7.36 -1.53
CA VAL A 53 4.33 -8.70 -1.23
C VAL A 53 3.23 -9.11 -2.22
N ALA A 54 2.28 -8.21 -2.48
CA ALA A 54 1.17 -8.47 -3.39
C ALA A 54 1.64 -8.70 -4.83
N LEU A 55 2.56 -7.87 -5.32
CA LEU A 55 3.09 -7.99 -6.68
C LEU A 55 4.00 -9.20 -6.87
N ILE A 56 4.80 -9.57 -5.85
CA ILE A 56 5.51 -10.86 -5.87
C ILE A 56 4.48 -12.00 -5.92
N GLY A 57 3.41 -11.94 -5.14
CA GLY A 57 2.32 -12.92 -5.18
C GLY A 57 1.70 -13.06 -6.57
N ARG A 58 1.49 -11.95 -7.29
CA ARG A 58 1.00 -11.94 -8.68
C ARG A 58 1.90 -12.74 -9.63
N LEU A 59 3.19 -12.81 -9.35
CA LEU A 59 4.12 -13.63 -10.14
C LEU A 59 3.89 -15.13 -9.92
N PHE A 60 3.46 -15.57 -8.74
CA PHE A 60 3.12 -16.98 -8.49
C PHE A 60 1.72 -17.34 -8.98
N VAL A 61 0.82 -16.36 -9.02
CA VAL A 61 -0.55 -16.53 -9.50
C VAL A 61 -0.85 -15.49 -10.58
N PRO A 62 -0.42 -15.71 -11.85
CA PRO A 62 -0.56 -14.75 -12.94
C PRO A 62 -2.01 -14.72 -13.50
N LYS A 63 -3.00 -14.57 -12.63
CA LYS A 63 -4.42 -14.51 -12.96
C LYS A 63 -5.03 -13.23 -12.41
N SER A 64 -5.95 -12.63 -13.17
CA SER A 64 -6.73 -11.49 -12.70
C SER A 64 -7.53 -11.83 -11.44
N GLY A 65 -7.61 -10.87 -10.53
CA GLY A 65 -8.22 -10.98 -9.21
C GLY A 65 -7.29 -11.56 -8.12
N SER A 66 -6.11 -12.07 -8.47
CA SER A 66 -5.19 -12.66 -7.49
C SER A 66 -4.71 -11.67 -6.44
N VAL A 67 -4.39 -10.43 -6.83
CA VAL A 67 -3.89 -9.40 -5.90
C VAL A 67 -5.01 -8.92 -4.99
N LEU A 68 -6.20 -8.72 -5.55
CA LEU A 68 -7.38 -8.37 -4.76
C LEU A 68 -7.69 -9.45 -3.71
N MET A 69 -7.63 -10.73 -4.07
CA MET A 69 -7.84 -11.83 -3.12
C MET A 69 -6.76 -11.89 -2.04
N MET A 70 -5.49 -11.61 -2.36
CA MET A 70 -4.42 -11.48 -1.36
C MET A 70 -4.71 -10.34 -0.38
N GLY A 71 -5.18 -9.19 -0.90
CA GLY A 71 -5.61 -8.06 -0.09
C GLY A 71 -6.79 -8.38 0.82
N ILE A 72 -7.79 -9.13 0.34
CA ILE A 72 -8.91 -9.60 1.15
C ILE A 72 -8.43 -10.50 2.30
N VAL A 73 -7.51 -11.43 2.03
CA VAL A 73 -6.91 -12.27 3.08
C VAL A 73 -6.17 -11.41 4.11
N ALA A 74 -5.34 -10.47 3.65
CA ALA A 74 -4.60 -9.55 4.53
C ALA A 74 -5.56 -8.70 5.40
N ALA A 75 -6.63 -8.20 4.81
CA ALA A 75 -7.68 -7.43 5.47
C ALA A 75 -8.41 -8.25 6.56
N ILE A 76 -8.77 -9.50 6.26
CA ILE A 76 -9.40 -10.41 7.24
C ILE A 76 -8.46 -10.66 8.41
N LEU A 77 -7.18 -10.95 8.16
CA LEU A 77 -6.21 -11.17 9.23
C LEU A 77 -6.01 -9.91 10.08
N LYS A 78 -5.93 -8.73 9.45
CA LYS A 78 -5.84 -7.45 10.15
C LYS A 78 -7.06 -7.20 11.05
N MET A 79 -8.26 -7.61 10.63
CA MET A 79 -9.49 -7.49 11.41
C MET A 79 -9.46 -8.32 12.69
N ILE A 80 -8.83 -9.49 12.67
CA ILE A 80 -8.73 -10.41 13.82
C ILE A 80 -7.57 -10.01 14.76
N SER A 81 -6.81 -8.97 14.43
CA SER A 81 -5.66 -8.52 15.23
C SER A 81 -6.04 -8.04 16.63
N ILE A 82 -5.14 -8.29 17.58
CA ILE A 82 -5.24 -7.96 19.02
C ILE A 82 -5.47 -6.45 19.25
N GLY A 83 -5.09 -5.60 18.28
CA GLY A 83 -5.30 -4.15 18.32
C GLY A 83 -6.72 -3.66 18.01
N GLY A 84 -7.69 -4.57 17.83
CA GLY A 84 -9.09 -4.28 17.51
C GLY A 84 -9.33 -3.97 16.03
N VAL A 85 -10.60 -3.99 15.61
CA VAL A 85 -11.02 -3.69 14.24
C VAL A 85 -10.88 -2.19 13.97
N LYS A 86 -9.75 -1.78 13.39
CA LYS A 86 -9.54 -0.41 12.91
C LYS A 86 -10.04 -0.30 11.47
N LEU A 87 -11.10 0.49 11.26
CA LEU A 87 -11.70 0.69 9.93
C LEU A 87 -10.72 1.31 8.91
N GLY A 88 -9.82 2.20 9.36
CA GLY A 88 -8.83 2.84 8.50
C GLY A 88 -7.93 1.84 7.74
N PRO A 89 -7.09 1.06 8.44
CA PRO A 89 -6.23 0.06 7.79
C PRO A 89 -7.00 -0.95 6.93
N LEU A 90 -8.21 -1.33 7.32
CA LEU A 90 -9.06 -2.23 6.53
C LEU A 90 -9.37 -1.64 5.15
N VAL A 91 -9.85 -0.40 5.12
CA VAL A 91 -10.18 0.30 3.87
C VAL A 91 -8.92 0.61 3.06
N ALA A 92 -7.79 0.88 3.72
CA ALA A 92 -6.50 1.07 3.05
C ALA A 92 -6.07 -0.17 2.26
N ILE A 93 -5.99 -1.33 2.92
CA ILE A 93 -5.55 -2.60 2.29
C ILE A 93 -6.46 -2.98 1.11
N LEU A 94 -7.78 -2.85 1.28
CA LEU A 94 -8.74 -3.21 0.23
C LEU A 94 -8.63 -2.28 -0.98
N ALA A 95 -8.49 -0.97 -0.77
CA ALA A 95 -8.34 -0.03 -1.86
C ALA A 95 -6.97 -0.14 -2.55
N GLU A 96 -5.89 -0.35 -1.80
CA GLU A 96 -4.55 -0.59 -2.35
C GLU A 96 -4.53 -1.85 -3.23
N SER A 97 -5.10 -2.96 -2.74
CA SER A 97 -5.17 -4.21 -3.51
C SER A 97 -6.06 -4.08 -4.75
N LEU A 98 -7.14 -3.31 -4.69
CA LEU A 98 -7.96 -2.99 -5.86
C LEU A 98 -7.19 -2.16 -6.88
N LEU A 99 -6.48 -1.10 -6.46
CA LEU A 99 -5.70 -0.26 -7.37
C LEU A 99 -4.51 -0.99 -7.97
N LEU A 100 -3.86 -1.88 -7.22
CA LEU A 100 -2.84 -2.77 -7.75
C LEU A 100 -3.42 -3.66 -8.86
N GLU A 101 -4.57 -4.29 -8.59
CA GLU A 101 -5.23 -5.13 -9.59
C GLU A 101 -5.62 -4.32 -10.83
N LEU A 102 -6.21 -3.14 -10.68
CA LEU A 102 -6.55 -2.24 -11.79
C LEU A 102 -5.31 -1.83 -12.60
N GLY A 103 -4.21 -1.49 -11.94
CA GLY A 103 -2.95 -1.16 -12.61
C GLY A 103 -2.37 -2.33 -13.39
N LEU A 104 -2.52 -3.55 -12.86
CA LEU A 104 -2.10 -4.77 -13.54
C LEU A 104 -3.03 -5.14 -14.72
N LEU A 105 -4.33 -4.84 -14.64
CA LEU A 105 -5.28 -5.12 -15.74
C LEU A 105 -4.97 -4.32 -17.02
N LEU A 106 -4.23 -3.22 -16.93
CA LEU A 106 -3.76 -2.46 -18.08
C LEU A 106 -2.77 -3.26 -18.94
N SER A 107 -2.20 -4.35 -18.42
CA SER A 107 -1.33 -5.26 -19.15
C SER A 107 -1.82 -6.69 -19.02
N ARG A 108 -2.08 -7.36 -20.15
CA ARG A 108 -2.55 -8.76 -20.16
C ARG A 108 -1.56 -9.73 -19.53
N GLU A 109 -0.26 -9.42 -19.66
CA GLU A 109 0.82 -10.21 -19.08
C GLU A 109 1.56 -9.44 -17.99
N PRO A 110 2.11 -10.13 -16.97
CA PRO A 110 2.91 -9.47 -15.95
C PRO A 110 4.19 -8.93 -16.60
N THR A 111 4.29 -7.61 -16.73
CA THR A 111 5.47 -6.91 -17.24
C THR A 111 6.04 -5.98 -16.16
N ARG A 112 7.32 -5.64 -16.29
CA ARG A 112 7.98 -4.66 -15.39
C ARG A 112 7.22 -3.33 -15.37
N GLY A 113 6.78 -2.85 -16.54
CA GLY A 113 6.02 -1.60 -16.66
C GLY A 113 4.69 -1.65 -15.92
N ALA A 114 3.95 -2.75 -16.06
CA ALA A 114 2.69 -2.95 -15.33
C ALA A 114 2.87 -2.93 -13.81
N PHE A 115 3.96 -3.52 -13.30
CA PHE A 115 4.25 -3.55 -11.87
C PHE A 115 4.58 -2.16 -11.31
N ILE A 116 5.41 -1.40 -12.04
CA ILE A 116 5.75 -0.02 -11.68
C ILE A 116 4.49 0.86 -11.68
N LEU A 117 3.66 0.76 -12.71
CA LEU A 117 2.41 1.49 -12.81
C LEU A 117 1.43 1.11 -11.69
N ALA A 118 1.24 -0.19 -11.45
CA ALA A 118 0.35 -0.68 -10.40
C ALA A 118 0.80 -0.20 -9.00
N GLY A 119 2.09 -0.29 -8.71
CA GLY A 119 2.65 0.20 -7.44
C GLY A 119 2.48 1.71 -7.28
N GLY A 120 2.77 2.49 -8.33
CA GLY A 120 2.57 3.94 -8.32
C GLY A 120 1.10 4.33 -8.12
N LEU A 121 0.18 3.66 -8.83
CA LEU A 121 -1.26 3.90 -8.70
C LEU A 121 -1.75 3.59 -7.29
N ALA A 122 -1.36 2.45 -6.72
CA ALA A 122 -1.76 2.06 -5.37
C ALA A 122 -1.29 3.06 -4.31
N ALA A 123 -0.05 3.56 -4.42
CA ALA A 123 0.47 4.55 -3.49
C ALA A 123 -0.28 5.90 -3.51
N THR A 124 -0.97 6.21 -4.61
CA THR A 124 -1.84 7.39 -4.71
C THR A 124 -3.00 7.34 -3.71
N TRP A 125 -3.49 6.14 -3.38
CA TRP A 125 -4.61 5.99 -2.43
C TRP A 125 -4.29 6.56 -1.05
N ASN A 126 -3.05 6.41 -0.58
CA ASN A 126 -2.64 6.92 0.73
C ASN A 126 -2.80 8.45 0.87
N PHE A 127 -2.88 9.16 -0.26
CA PHE A 127 -3.27 10.57 -0.29
C PHE A 127 -4.73 10.75 0.07
N PHE A 128 -5.63 10.17 -0.73
CA PHE A 128 -7.07 10.31 -0.55
C PHE A 128 -7.57 9.66 0.75
N HIS A 129 -6.95 8.55 1.16
CA HIS A 129 -7.30 7.82 2.36
C HIS A 129 -7.27 8.71 3.61
N LYS A 130 -6.26 9.58 3.75
CA LYS A 130 -6.16 10.49 4.90
C LYS A 130 -7.36 11.41 4.99
N PHE A 131 -7.76 12.03 3.87
CA PHE A 131 -8.92 12.93 3.84
C PHE A 131 -10.22 12.20 4.16
N ILE A 132 -10.43 11.02 3.57
CA ILE A 132 -11.65 10.22 3.78
C ILE A 132 -11.75 9.76 5.24
N MET A 133 -10.66 9.25 5.81
CA MET A 133 -10.69 8.72 7.18
C MET A 133 -10.79 9.79 8.25
N MET A 134 -10.14 10.94 8.05
CA MET A 134 -10.17 12.04 9.00
C MET A 134 -11.57 12.67 9.04
N TRP A 135 -12.21 12.78 7.86
CA TRP A 135 -13.62 13.15 7.77
C TRP A 135 -14.56 12.12 8.40
N LEU A 136 -14.40 10.82 8.09
CA LEU A 136 -15.31 9.76 8.53
C LEU A 136 -15.20 9.44 10.03
N LEU A 137 -13.97 9.40 10.57
CA LEU A 137 -13.71 8.96 11.95
C LEU A 137 -13.68 10.09 12.96
N PHE A 138 -13.25 11.28 12.54
CA PHE A 138 -13.07 12.43 13.44
C PHE A 138 -14.00 13.60 13.12
N GLY A 139 -14.77 13.53 12.03
CA GLY A 139 -15.64 14.63 11.61
C GLY A 139 -14.88 15.91 11.22
N GLU A 140 -13.56 15.82 11.05
CA GLU A 140 -12.73 16.98 10.74
C GLU A 140 -13.04 17.48 9.33
N GLY A 141 -13.10 18.81 9.19
CA GLY A 141 -13.33 19.43 7.89
C GLY A 141 -12.15 19.17 6.97
N ALA A 142 -12.41 18.96 5.67
CA ALA A 142 -11.35 18.75 4.67
C ALA A 142 -10.28 19.87 4.68
N TYR A 143 -10.66 21.09 5.07
CA TYR A 143 -9.77 22.23 5.25
C TYR A 143 -8.77 22.05 6.40
N GLU A 144 -9.19 21.48 7.53
CA GLU A 144 -8.31 21.24 8.70
C GLU A 144 -7.27 20.17 8.37
N VAL A 145 -7.71 19.10 7.69
CA VAL A 145 -6.83 18.05 7.17
C VAL A 145 -5.79 18.63 6.21
N TYR A 146 -6.23 19.49 5.30
CA TYR A 146 -5.37 20.18 4.33
C TYR A 146 -4.31 21.04 5.04
N VAL A 147 -4.71 21.89 5.97
CA VAL A 147 -3.78 22.78 6.70
C VAL A 147 -2.76 21.96 7.48
N ARG A 148 -3.18 20.92 8.21
CA ARG A 148 -2.24 20.04 8.92
C ARG A 148 -1.28 19.35 7.96
N MET A 149 -1.75 18.89 6.81
CA MET A 149 -0.89 18.24 5.81
C MET A 149 0.16 19.20 5.23
N VAL A 150 -0.22 20.45 4.96
CA VAL A 150 0.70 21.48 4.48
C VAL A 150 1.72 21.83 5.56
N GLN A 151 1.31 22.00 6.82
CA GLN A 151 2.22 22.29 7.93
C GLN A 151 3.23 21.15 8.15
N GLN A 152 2.77 19.90 8.10
CA GLN A 152 3.63 18.71 8.17
C GLN A 152 4.58 18.62 6.97
N GLY A 153 4.10 18.89 5.77
CA GLY A 153 4.94 18.89 4.58
C GLY A 153 5.96 20.04 4.57
N ALA A 154 5.59 21.22 5.07
CA ALA A 154 6.47 22.37 5.23
C ALA A 154 7.60 22.08 6.22
N SER A 155 7.30 21.46 7.37
CA SER A 155 8.31 21.08 8.36
C SER A 155 9.25 19.99 7.83
N LEU A 156 8.72 19.00 7.11
CA LEU A 156 9.49 17.92 6.52
C LEU A 156 10.41 18.42 5.39
N LEU A 157 9.90 19.26 4.50
CA LEU A 157 10.64 19.78 3.35
C LEU A 157 11.49 21.02 3.69
N ARG A 158 11.31 21.60 4.89
CA ARG A 158 11.89 22.89 5.32
C ARG A 158 11.56 24.03 4.34
N ILE A 159 10.34 24.04 3.82
CA ILE A 159 9.81 25.04 2.88
C ILE A 159 8.74 25.87 3.59
N ASP A 160 8.61 27.15 3.22
CA ASP A 160 7.57 28.03 3.75
C ASP A 160 6.16 27.51 3.41
N VAL A 161 5.24 27.62 4.38
CA VAL A 161 3.82 27.20 4.28
C VAL A 161 3.09 27.91 3.13
N SER A 162 3.58 29.07 2.71
CA SER A 162 3.08 29.84 1.57
C SER A 162 3.08 29.04 0.26
N PHE A 163 3.95 28.04 0.12
CA PHE A 163 4.03 27.15 -1.05
C PHE A 163 3.19 25.87 -0.87
N ALA A 164 1.99 25.99 -0.30
CA ALA A 164 1.12 24.87 0.04
C ALA A 164 0.88 23.89 -1.13
N LEU A 165 0.58 24.39 -2.33
CA LEU A 165 0.38 23.56 -3.52
C LEU A 165 1.64 22.77 -3.91
N VAL A 166 2.82 23.40 -3.82
CA VAL A 166 4.10 22.76 -4.14
C VAL A 166 4.40 21.64 -3.16
N ILE A 167 4.18 21.87 -1.87
CA ILE A 167 4.35 20.86 -0.81
C ILE A 167 3.47 19.65 -1.09
N ILE A 168 2.20 19.86 -1.42
CA ILE A 168 1.25 18.78 -1.72
C ILE A 168 1.68 17.96 -2.93
N VAL A 169 2.08 18.63 -4.01
CA VAL A 169 2.55 17.97 -5.23
C VAL A 169 3.81 17.15 -4.95
N ILE A 170 4.77 17.69 -4.18
CA ILE A 170 5.98 16.96 -3.80
C ILE A 170 5.63 15.72 -2.98
N LEU A 171 4.77 15.84 -1.96
CA LEU A 171 4.37 14.69 -1.14
C LEU A 171 3.65 13.60 -1.96
N LEU A 172 2.82 14.00 -2.93
CA LEU A 172 2.16 13.07 -3.84
C LEU A 172 3.18 12.37 -4.75
N LEU A 173 4.11 13.13 -5.34
CA LEU A 173 5.16 12.58 -6.20
C LEU A 173 6.07 11.60 -5.43
N LEU A 174 6.42 11.91 -4.19
CA LEU A 174 7.20 11.01 -3.33
C LEU A 174 6.47 9.68 -3.09
N ARG A 175 5.14 9.72 -2.90
CA ARG A 175 4.33 8.50 -2.76
C ARG A 175 4.29 7.67 -4.03
N ILE A 176 4.00 8.31 -5.16
CA ILE A 176 3.98 7.64 -6.46
C ILE A 176 5.36 7.04 -6.76
N ALA A 177 6.44 7.77 -6.48
CA ALA A 177 7.80 7.30 -6.66
C ALA A 177 8.11 6.08 -5.77
N ALA A 178 7.75 6.12 -4.49
CA ALA A 178 7.95 4.98 -3.58
C ALA A 178 7.15 3.75 -4.02
N GLY A 179 5.88 3.92 -4.42
CA GLY A 179 5.06 2.84 -4.96
C GLY A 179 5.61 2.27 -6.27
N ALA A 180 6.09 3.12 -7.17
CA ALA A 180 6.74 2.73 -8.41
C ALA A 180 8.04 1.96 -8.16
N LEU A 181 8.86 2.41 -7.21
CA LEU A 181 10.08 1.73 -6.76
C LEU A 181 9.75 0.37 -6.13
N ALA A 182 8.72 0.31 -5.28
CA ALA A 182 8.24 -0.94 -4.70
C ALA A 182 7.81 -1.92 -5.80
N GLY A 183 7.07 -1.46 -6.80
CA GLY A 183 6.69 -2.28 -7.97
C GLY A 183 7.90 -2.76 -8.77
N PHE A 184 8.90 -1.90 -8.96
CA PHE A 184 10.15 -2.28 -9.61
C PHE A 184 10.90 -3.36 -8.82
N VAL A 185 11.08 -3.18 -7.51
CA VAL A 185 11.75 -4.13 -6.62
C VAL A 185 11.00 -5.46 -6.58
N ALA A 186 9.66 -5.43 -6.54
CA ALA A 186 8.83 -6.62 -6.55
C ALA A 186 9.05 -7.47 -7.82
N TRP A 187 9.21 -6.81 -8.96
CA TRP A 187 9.47 -7.47 -10.24
C TRP A 187 10.83 -8.19 -10.23
N ASP A 188 11.88 -7.54 -9.77
CA ASP A 188 13.22 -8.12 -9.76
C ASP A 188 13.38 -9.22 -8.69
N LEU A 189 12.91 -8.97 -7.47
CA LEU A 189 12.92 -9.98 -6.41
C LEU A 189 12.04 -11.18 -6.76
N GLY A 190 10.83 -10.94 -7.27
CA GLY A 190 9.91 -12.02 -7.58
C GLY A 190 10.41 -12.93 -8.70
N ARG A 191 11.12 -12.39 -9.70
CA ARG A 191 11.81 -13.22 -10.71
C ARG A 191 12.92 -14.04 -10.10
N LEU A 192 13.78 -13.44 -9.28
CA LEU A 192 14.86 -14.16 -8.58
C LEU A 192 14.33 -15.32 -7.72
N VAL A 193 13.24 -15.11 -6.99
CA VAL A 193 12.63 -16.16 -6.16
C VAL A 193 12.02 -17.25 -7.04
N ARG A 194 11.32 -16.88 -8.12
CA ARG A 194 10.74 -17.85 -9.06
C ARG A 194 11.83 -18.72 -9.71
N ASP A 195 12.93 -18.11 -10.14
CA ASP A 195 14.04 -18.82 -10.79
C ASP A 195 14.75 -19.77 -9.83
N ARG A 196 14.84 -19.42 -8.54
CA ARG A 196 15.41 -20.30 -7.51
C ARG A 196 14.51 -21.48 -7.14
N LEU A 197 13.19 -21.29 -7.14
CA LEU A 197 12.22 -22.35 -6.84
C LEU A 197 11.95 -23.28 -8.04
N ALA A 198 12.31 -22.86 -9.25
CA ALA A 198 12.22 -23.67 -10.46
C ALA A 198 13.45 -24.59 -10.69
N ARG A 199 14.50 -24.43 -9.87
CA ARG A 199 15.66 -25.33 -9.81
C ARG A 199 15.43 -26.41 -8.76
#